data_AF-A0A6N1XEB2-F1
#
_entry.id   AF-A0A6N1XEB2-F1
#
_cell.length_a   1.000
_cell.length_b   1.000
_cell.length_c   1.000
_cell.angle_alpha   90.00
_cell.angle_beta   90.00
_cell.angle_gamma   90.00
#
_symmetry.space_group_name_H-M   'P 1'
#
loop_
_entity.id
_entity.type
_entity.pdbx_description
1 polymer ?
#
loop_
_entity_poly.entity_id
_entity_poly.type
_entity_poly.pdbx_seq_one_letter_code
_entity_poly.pdbx_strand_id
1 'polypeptide(L)'
;MAPLNSIAAATSTDVVRFAVHGQPGVGLVLKWTGPIGQREVADTLTGAEIRQMSISQNKLVVSGACESSSLAQDFILAGAKAYVSPKFEIPRAYLGLMFKTFYAALQSGATTEAALAQRTSRITLQLGLPTRNMPA
;
A
#
# COMPACT_ATOMS: atom_id res chain seq x y z
N MET A 1 -28.83 37.57 -5.51
CA MET A 1 -28.65 36.14 -5.19
C MET A 1 -27.29 35.72 -5.73
N ALA A 2 -26.31 35.51 -4.85
CA ALA A 2 -25.01 34.96 -5.22
C ALA A 2 -25.10 33.43 -5.14
N PRO A 3 -24.52 32.66 -6.08
CA PRO A 3 -24.56 31.21 -5.99
C PRO A 3 -23.70 30.74 -4.81
N LEU A 4 -24.29 29.84 -4.04
CA LEU A 4 -23.69 29.14 -2.91
C LEU A 4 -22.43 28.40 -3.37
N ASN A 5 -21.39 28.55 -2.55
CA ASN A 5 -20.17 27.75 -2.52
C ASN A 5 -20.41 26.32 -3.05
N SER A 6 -19.80 26.02 -4.20
CA SER A 6 -19.39 24.67 -4.53
C SER A 6 -18.36 24.26 -3.48
N ILE A 7 -18.84 23.71 -2.36
CA ILE A 7 -17.99 22.94 -1.46
C ILE A 7 -17.45 21.81 -2.32
N ALA A 8 -16.16 21.88 -2.64
CA ALA A 8 -15.46 20.84 -3.39
C ALA A 8 -15.87 19.49 -2.81
N ALA A 9 -16.47 18.64 -3.65
CA ALA A 9 -16.83 17.30 -3.29
C ALA A 9 -15.62 16.65 -2.62
N ALA A 10 -15.77 16.30 -1.34
CA ALA A 10 -14.73 15.62 -0.59
C ALA A 10 -14.20 14.46 -1.44
N THR A 11 -12.89 14.48 -1.68
CA THR A 11 -12.17 13.55 -2.55
C THR A 11 -12.35 12.12 -2.04
N SER A 12 -13.43 11.47 -2.49
CA SER A 12 -13.59 10.03 -2.42
C SER A 12 -12.33 9.43 -3.01
N THR A 13 -11.50 8.83 -2.17
CA THR A 13 -10.19 8.38 -2.59
C THR A 13 -10.41 7.16 -3.49
N ASP A 14 -10.26 7.37 -4.80
CA ASP A 14 -10.18 6.35 -5.86
C ASP A 14 -9.01 5.40 -5.59
N VAL A 15 -9.16 4.55 -4.58
CA VAL A 15 -8.11 3.68 -4.07
C VAL A 15 -8.56 2.23 -4.10
N VAL A 16 -7.82 1.39 -4.82
CA VAL A 16 -7.95 -0.07 -4.76
C VAL A 16 -6.93 -0.59 -3.76
N ARG A 17 -7.36 -1.41 -2.80
CA ARG A 17 -6.51 -1.94 -1.73
C ARG A 17 -6.34 -3.45 -1.88
N PHE A 18 -5.10 -3.91 -1.87
CA PHE A 18 -4.75 -5.32 -1.81
C PHE A 18 -4.11 -5.63 -0.46
N ALA A 19 -4.79 -6.46 0.35
CA ALA A 19 -4.32 -6.92 1.66
C ALA A 19 -3.96 -8.42 1.59
N VAL A 20 -3.01 -8.74 0.73
CA VAL A 20 -2.65 -10.10 0.34
C VAL A 20 -1.16 -10.33 0.60
N HIS A 21 -0.70 -11.58 0.54
CA HIS A 21 0.74 -11.86 0.52
C HIS A 21 1.27 -11.74 -0.91
N GLY A 22 2.51 -11.29 -1.09
CA GLY A 22 3.15 -11.29 -2.39
C GLY A 22 4.00 -12.55 -2.50
N GLN A 23 4.07 -13.12 -3.69
CA GLN A 23 5.01 -14.18 -4.00
C GLN A 23 5.91 -13.74 -5.15
N PRO A 24 7.21 -13.57 -4.90
CA PRO A 24 8.17 -13.10 -5.92
C PRO A 24 8.10 -13.96 -7.18
N GLY A 25 7.97 -13.30 -8.34
CA GLY A 25 7.88 -13.97 -9.64
C GLY A 25 6.55 -14.67 -9.95
N VAL A 26 5.59 -14.68 -9.02
CA VAL A 26 4.29 -15.37 -9.20
C VAL A 26 3.15 -14.36 -9.24
N GLY A 27 2.96 -13.56 -8.19
CA GLY A 27 1.82 -12.66 -8.11
C GLY A 27 1.38 -12.33 -6.69
N LEU A 28 0.11 -11.94 -6.53
CA LEU A 28 -0.52 -11.74 -5.23
C LEU A 28 -1.26 -13.00 -4.82
N VAL A 29 -0.94 -13.56 -3.66
CA VAL A 29 -1.61 -14.76 -3.13
C VAL A 29 -3.02 -14.38 -2.67
N LEU A 30 -4.02 -14.90 -3.37
CA LEU A 30 -5.43 -14.70 -3.03
C LEU A 30 -5.93 -15.73 -2.03
N LYS A 31 -5.39 -16.95 -2.08
CA LYS A 31 -5.84 -18.06 -1.24
C LYS A 31 -4.68 -18.96 -0.82
N TRP A 32 -4.72 -19.34 0.45
CA TRP A 32 -3.87 -20.39 1.02
C TRP A 32 -4.71 -21.64 1.30
N THR A 33 -4.10 -22.81 1.22
CA THR A 33 -4.64 -24.08 1.70
C THR A 33 -3.71 -24.70 2.74
N GLY A 34 -4.22 -25.63 3.55
CA GLY A 34 -3.45 -26.33 4.58
C GLY A 34 -3.39 -25.62 5.95
N PRO A 35 -2.86 -26.31 6.98
CA PRO A 35 -2.75 -25.77 8.33
C PRO A 35 -1.65 -24.69 8.43
N ILE A 36 -1.76 -23.81 9.44
CA ILE A 36 -0.76 -22.77 9.71
C ILE A 36 0.62 -23.45 9.95
N GLY A 37 1.62 -23.06 9.17
CA GLY A 37 2.98 -23.66 9.19
C GLY A 37 3.24 -24.66 8.06
N GLN A 38 2.20 -25.14 7.38
CA GLN A 38 2.28 -25.99 6.17
C GLN A 38 1.35 -25.46 5.07
N ARG A 39 1.22 -24.13 5.00
CA ARG A 39 0.33 -23.52 4.02
C ARG A 39 0.95 -23.59 2.64
N GLU A 40 0.11 -23.94 1.68
CA GLU A 40 0.43 -23.91 0.26
C GLU A 40 -0.41 -22.84 -0.42
N VAL A 41 0.13 -22.26 -1.49
CA VAL A 41 -0.59 -21.29 -2.30
C VAL A 41 -1.59 -22.04 -3.16
N ALA A 42 -2.87 -21.71 -3.00
CA ALA A 42 -3.96 -22.35 -3.73
C ALA A 42 -4.47 -21.48 -4.87
N ASP A 43 -4.30 -20.16 -4.77
CA ASP A 43 -4.73 -19.22 -5.77
C ASP A 43 -3.87 -17.95 -5.74
N THR A 44 -3.58 -17.43 -6.93
CA THR A 44 -2.73 -16.26 -7.15
C THR A 44 -3.31 -15.38 -8.23
N LEU A 45 -3.33 -14.08 -7.96
CA LEU A 45 -3.54 -13.07 -8.97
C LEU A 45 -2.20 -12.78 -9.66
N THR A 46 -2.05 -13.29 -10.86
CA THR A 46 -0.84 -13.16 -11.68
C THR A 46 -0.75 -11.79 -12.35
N GLY A 47 0.45 -11.41 -12.80
CA GLY A 47 0.64 -10.19 -13.58
C GLY A 47 -0.23 -10.12 -14.85
N ALA A 48 -0.45 -11.26 -15.51
CA ALA A 48 -1.30 -11.33 -16.70
C ALA A 48 -2.77 -11.01 -16.40
N GLU A 49 -3.29 -11.51 -15.28
CA GLU A 49 -4.66 -11.22 -14.84
C GLU A 49 -4.78 -9.77 -14.35
N ILE A 50 -3.78 -9.26 -13.63
CA ILE A 50 -3.73 -7.85 -13.18
C ILE A 50 -3.90 -6.90 -14.37
N ARG A 51 -3.19 -7.15 -15.48
CA ARG A 51 -3.28 -6.31 -16.69
C ARG A 51 -4.68 -6.22 -17.28
N GLN A 52 -5.56 -7.18 -16.98
CA GLN A 52 -6.94 -7.23 -17.48
C GLN A 52 -7.94 -6.60 -16.49
N MET A 53 -7.49 -6.19 -15.30
CA MET A 53 -8.37 -5.65 -14.26
C MET A 53 -8.82 -4.23 -14.58
N SER A 54 -10.09 -4.08 -14.96
CA SER A 54 -10.70 -2.75 -15.15
C SER A 54 -10.84 -1.97 -13.84
N ILE A 55 -10.95 -2.66 -12.69
CA ILE A 55 -11.13 -2.02 -11.38
C ILE A 55 -9.97 -1.10 -10.99
N SER A 56 -8.75 -1.33 -11.51
CA SER A 56 -7.58 -0.49 -11.25
C SER A 56 -7.52 0.78 -12.12
N GLN A 57 -8.30 0.88 -13.20
CA GLN A 57 -8.19 1.98 -14.15
C GLN A 57 -8.46 3.35 -13.51
N ASN A 58 -7.53 4.30 -13.72
CA ASN A 58 -7.53 5.65 -13.17
C ASN A 58 -7.51 5.72 -11.62
N LYS A 59 -7.25 4.61 -10.94
CA LYS A 59 -7.20 4.55 -9.48
C LYS A 59 -5.77 4.46 -8.95
N LEU A 60 -5.59 4.95 -7.73
CA LEU A 60 -4.41 4.65 -6.94
C LEU A 60 -4.54 3.22 -6.41
N VAL A 61 -3.60 2.34 -6.76
CA VAL A 61 -3.58 0.98 -6.23
C VAL A 61 -2.58 0.93 -5.07
N VAL A 62 -2.99 0.39 -3.93
CA VAL A 62 -2.16 0.26 -2.73
C VAL A 62 -2.14 -1.20 -2.29
N SER A 63 -0.96 -1.80 -2.28
CA SER A 63 -0.74 -3.18 -1.87
C SER A 63 0.07 -3.23 -0.57
N GLY A 64 -0.44 -4.00 0.40
CA GLY A 64 0.30 -4.38 1.61
C GLY A 64 1.16 -5.63 1.45
N ALA A 65 1.13 -6.27 0.28
CA ALA A 65 1.81 -7.53 0.04
C ALA A 65 3.33 -7.36 0.04
N CYS A 66 4.03 -8.12 0.88
CA CYS A 66 5.49 -8.18 0.90
C CYS A 66 6.03 -8.44 -0.51
N GLU A 67 7.08 -7.71 -0.90
CA GLU A 67 7.78 -7.88 -2.19
C GLU A 67 6.89 -7.70 -3.44
N SER A 68 5.70 -7.11 -3.29
CA SER A 68 4.77 -6.91 -4.41
C SER A 68 5.11 -5.72 -5.31
N SER A 69 6.24 -5.03 -5.08
CA SER A 69 6.71 -3.97 -5.96
C SER A 69 7.05 -4.46 -7.36
N SER A 70 7.34 -5.76 -7.52
CA SER A 70 7.55 -6.40 -8.83
C SER A 70 6.33 -6.31 -9.74
N LEU A 71 5.12 -6.17 -9.18
CA LEU A 71 3.85 -6.10 -9.92
C LEU A 71 3.47 -4.67 -10.36
N ALA A 72 4.32 -3.68 -10.08
CA ALA A 72 4.03 -2.29 -10.39
C ALA A 72 3.71 -2.09 -11.87
N GLN A 73 4.53 -2.67 -12.75
CA GLN A 73 4.35 -2.52 -14.20
C GLN A 73 3.02 -3.12 -14.67
N ASP A 74 2.58 -4.24 -14.07
CA ASP A 74 1.32 -4.90 -14.44
C ASP A 74 0.11 -4.03 -14.11
N PHE A 75 0.10 -3.40 -12.92
CA PHE A 75 -0.96 -2.45 -12.54
C PHE A 75 -0.95 -1.18 -13.41
N ILE A 76 0.23 -0.66 -13.77
CA ILE A 76 0.34 0.49 -14.68
C ILE A 76 -0.20 0.14 -16.06
N LEU A 77 0.12 -1.04 -16.60
CA LEU A 77 -0.44 -1.53 -17.87
C LEU A 77 -1.95 -1.76 -17.80
N ALA A 78 -2.48 -2.11 -16.63
CA ALA A 78 -3.92 -2.19 -16.38
C ALA A 78 -4.63 -0.82 -16.32
N GLY A 79 -3.88 0.28 -16.44
CA GLY A 79 -4.39 1.65 -16.40
C GLY A 79 -4.45 2.26 -15.00
N ALA A 80 -3.77 1.68 -14.00
CA ALA A 80 -3.66 2.32 -12.69
C ALA A 80 -2.97 3.68 -12.80
N LYS A 81 -3.47 4.67 -12.04
CA LYS A 81 -2.87 6.00 -11.96
C LYS A 81 -1.51 5.95 -11.27
N ALA A 82 -1.41 5.12 -10.23
CA ALA A 82 -0.19 4.88 -9.48
C ALA A 82 -0.31 3.55 -8.71
N TYR A 83 0.84 2.98 -8.35
CA TYR A 83 0.92 1.78 -7.53
C TYR A 83 1.87 2.00 -6.34
N VAL A 84 1.37 1.74 -5.14
CA VAL A 84 2.12 1.84 -3.88
C VAL A 84 2.22 0.46 -3.25
N SER A 85 3.43 0.00 -3.00
CA SER A 85 3.69 -1.29 -2.38
C SER A 85 5.02 -1.30 -1.63
N PRO A 86 5.20 -2.21 -0.66
CA PRO A 86 6.50 -2.42 -0.06
C PRO A 86 7.44 -3.15 -1.02
N LYS A 87 8.68 -2.67 -1.11
CA LYS A 87 9.73 -3.31 -1.92
C LYS A 87 10.26 -4.61 -1.31
N PHE A 88 10.22 -4.72 0.01
CA PHE A 88 10.74 -5.84 0.78
C PHE A 88 9.66 -6.34 1.75
N GLU A 89 9.95 -7.44 2.43
CA GLU A 89 9.13 -7.86 3.57
C GLU A 89 9.13 -6.79 4.68
N ILE A 90 7.94 -6.47 5.18
CA ILE A 90 7.75 -5.52 6.28
C ILE A 90 6.90 -6.21 7.36
N PRO A 91 7.34 -6.20 8.64
CA PRO A 91 6.52 -6.73 9.71
C PRO A 91 5.14 -6.06 9.76
N ARG A 92 4.09 -6.85 9.98
CA ARG A 92 2.69 -6.40 9.92
C ARG A 92 2.41 -5.17 10.78
N ALA A 93 3.02 -5.06 11.96
CA ALA A 93 2.86 -3.91 12.85
C ALA A 93 3.33 -2.60 12.19
N TYR A 94 4.49 -2.62 11.53
CA TYR A 94 4.99 -1.47 10.80
C TYR A 94 4.17 -1.20 9.55
N LEU A 95 3.70 -2.23 8.85
CA LEU A 95 2.85 -2.04 7.67
C LEU A 95 1.51 -1.35 8.04
N GLY A 96 0.88 -1.76 9.14
CA GLY A 96 -0.35 -1.14 9.64
C GLY A 96 -0.16 0.33 10.00
N LEU A 97 0.95 0.68 10.67
CA LEU A 97 1.30 2.07 10.96
C LEU A 97 1.55 2.88 9.67
N MET A 98 2.08 2.24 8.61
CA MET A 98 2.23 2.88 7.30
C MET A 98 0.92 3.35 6.76
N PHE A 99 0.02 2.40 6.57
CA PHE A 99 -1.20 2.68 5.88
C PHE A 99 -2.07 3.62 6.69
N LYS A 100 -2.06 3.53 8.02
CA LYS A 100 -2.75 4.50 8.88
C LYS A 100 -2.28 5.93 8.62
N THR A 101 -0.97 6.17 8.61
CA THR A 101 -0.41 7.52 8.42
C THR A 101 -0.57 8.01 6.98
N PHE A 102 -0.30 7.13 6.00
CA PHE A 102 -0.48 7.39 4.59
C PHE A 102 -1.95 7.77 4.25
N TYR A 103 -2.92 6.98 4.69
CA TYR A 103 -4.32 7.26 4.43
C TYR A 103 -4.82 8.51 5.17
N ALA A 104 -4.34 8.78 6.38
CA ALA A 104 -4.67 10.02 7.08
C ALA A 104 -4.17 11.25 6.30
N ALA A 105 -2.95 11.19 5.75
CA ALA A 105 -2.41 12.26 4.92
C ALA A 105 -3.21 12.46 3.62
N LEU A 106 -3.58 11.37 2.93
CA LEU A 106 -4.44 11.45 1.75
C LEU A 106 -5.81 12.06 2.07
N GLN A 107 -6.42 11.67 3.20
CA GLN A 107 -7.70 12.23 3.66
C GLN A 107 -7.60 13.72 3.99
N SER A 108 -6.42 14.21 4.41
CA SER A 108 -6.16 15.64 4.60
C SER A 108 -5.85 16.41 3.30
N GLY A 109 -5.95 15.75 2.13
CA GLY A 109 -5.73 16.38 0.82
C GLY A 109 -4.28 16.38 0.33
N ALA A 110 -3.38 15.62 0.97
CA ALA A 110 -2.01 15.47 0.47
C ALA A 110 -1.98 14.70 -0.86
N THR A 111 -0.98 14.98 -1.70
CA THR A 111 -0.70 14.14 -2.87
C THR A 111 -0.19 12.75 -2.44
N THR A 112 -0.16 11.80 -3.38
CA THR A 112 0.33 10.44 -3.08
C THR A 112 1.79 10.47 -2.64
N GLU A 113 2.62 11.25 -3.31
CA GLU A 113 4.05 11.44 -3.02
C GLU A 113 4.25 12.10 -1.66
N ALA A 114 3.50 13.16 -1.37
CA ALA A 114 3.57 13.86 -0.09
C ALA A 114 3.11 12.96 1.08
N ALA A 115 2.06 12.17 0.88
CA ALA A 115 1.57 11.21 1.87
C ALA A 115 2.60 10.10 2.14
N LEU A 116 3.36 9.66 1.13
CA LEU A 116 4.47 8.71 1.31
C LEU A 116 5.67 9.35 2.03
N ALA A 117 6.02 10.59 1.68
CA ALA A 117 7.16 11.31 2.23
C ALA A 117 6.98 11.72 3.71
N GLN A 118 5.75 11.99 4.17
CA GLN A 118 5.46 12.25 5.59
C GLN A 118 5.84 11.08 6.52
N ARG A 119 6.12 9.90 5.95
CA ARG A 119 6.42 8.69 6.70
C ARG A 119 7.90 8.42 6.88
N THR A 120 8.74 8.76 5.91
CA THR A 120 10.21 8.61 6.03
C THR A 120 10.78 9.52 7.11
N SER A 121 10.14 10.64 7.42
CA SER A 121 10.58 11.53 8.51
C SER A 121 10.23 11.02 9.92
N ARG A 122 9.12 10.28 10.09
CA ARG A 122 8.67 9.81 11.42
C ARG A 122 9.23 8.46 11.84
N ILE A 123 9.60 7.59 10.90
CA ILE A 123 10.21 6.29 11.23
C ILE A 123 11.69 6.44 11.59
N THR A 124 12.40 7.38 10.95
CA THR A 124 13.78 7.70 11.30
C THR A 124 13.90 8.30 12.72
N LEU A 125 12.88 9.01 13.21
CA LEU A 125 12.83 9.52 14.58
C LEU A 125 12.53 8.44 15.65
N GLN A 126 12.02 7.27 15.26
CA GLN A 126 11.61 6.22 16.21
C GLN A 126 12.52 4.99 16.21
N LEU A 127 13.50 4.90 15.29
CA LEU A 127 14.48 3.81 15.21
C LEU A 127 15.89 4.19 15.70
N GLY A 128 16.05 5.30 16.41
CA GLY A 128 17.38 5.74 16.85
C GLY A 128 17.39 6.67 18.05
N LEU A 129 17.01 6.17 19.23
CA LEU A 129 17.65 6.59 20.49
C LEU A 129 17.73 5.37 21.43
N PRO A 130 18.92 4.77 21.62
CA PRO A 130 19.12 3.95 22.81
C PRO A 130 18.96 4.85 24.03
N THR A 131 17.93 4.58 24.82
CA THR A 131 17.94 4.97 26.23
C THR A 131 18.83 3.97 26.98
N ARG A 132 19.55 4.50 27.97
CA ARG A 132 20.41 3.84 28.99
C ARG A 132 21.90 3.78 28.61
N ASN A 133 22.85 4.20 29.44
CA ASN A 133 22.87 4.46 30.89
C ASN A 133 24.06 5.38 31.21
N MET A 134 23.89 6.34 32.14
CA MET A 134 24.99 6.69 33.06
C MET A 134 25.26 5.44 33.91
N PRO A 135 26.52 5.03 34.16
CA PRO A 135 27.29 5.70 35.21
C PRO A 135 28.83 5.71 35.04
N ALA A 136 29.46 6.65 35.73
CA ALA A 136 30.36 6.36 36.84
C ALA A 136 30.15 7.44 37.91
#